data_AF-T0Z0W4-F1
#
_entry.id   AF-T0Z0W4-F1
#
_cell.length_a   1.000
_cell.length_b   1.000
_cell.length_c   1.000
_cell.angle_alpha   90.00
_cell.angle_beta   90.00
_cell.angle_gamma   90.00
#
_symmetry.space_group_name_H-M   'P 1'
#
loop_
_entity.id
_entity.type
_entity.pdbx_description
1 polymer ?
#
loop_
_entity_poly.entity_id
_entity_poly.type
_entity_poly.pdbx_seq_one_letter_code
_entity_poly.pdbx_strand_id
1 'polypeptide(L)'
;GLKRYGMLLERPNTHGAGTGITYHPEYLKVVWEELLQQAGAKVLLGAWVQDVVANKGRVEGLIVATKMGLRRFDAKVIVDASGDADVCHFAGFDYELAGRIEPAQTLTTTFKMVNVDMDRRRAIPKNEFHKLMAEASESGKYALPRKEGSDHITPVDHMTATIL
;
A
#
# COMPACT_ATOMS: atom_id res chain seq x y z
N GLY A 1 14.78 8.43 10.00
CA GLY A 1 13.70 8.55 9.00
C GLY A 1 14.21 8.20 7.61
N LEU A 2 13.33 8.17 6.60
CA LEU A 2 13.63 7.59 5.28
C LEU A 2 14.82 8.22 4.54
N LYS A 3 15.11 9.50 4.78
CA LYS A 3 16.24 10.24 4.17
C LYS A 3 17.59 9.53 4.31
N ARG A 4 17.83 8.82 5.41
CA ARG A 4 19.11 8.12 5.65
C ARG A 4 19.39 6.97 4.67
N TYR A 5 18.38 6.46 3.99
CA TYR A 5 18.54 5.38 3.01
C TYR A 5 18.74 5.90 1.59
N GLY A 6 18.63 7.22 1.35
CA GLY A 6 18.60 7.76 -0.02
C GLY A 6 17.39 7.31 -0.83
N MET A 7 16.34 6.78 -0.19
CA MET A 7 15.20 6.14 -0.85
C MET A 7 13.98 7.06 -0.94
N LEU A 8 14.22 8.34 -1.20
CA LEU A 8 13.21 9.40 -1.24
C LEU A 8 13.60 10.48 -2.26
N LEU A 9 12.62 10.95 -3.02
CA LEU A 9 12.69 12.09 -3.92
C LEU A 9 11.64 13.12 -3.53
N GLU A 10 12.06 14.36 -3.37
CA GLU A 10 11.17 15.50 -3.19
C GLU A 10 10.84 16.07 -4.57
N ARG A 11 9.55 16.34 -4.82
CA ARG A 11 9.06 16.94 -6.07
C ARG A 11 8.29 18.21 -5.76
N PRO A 12 8.52 19.30 -6.51
CA PRO A 12 7.64 20.45 -6.45
C PRO A 12 6.24 20.02 -6.86
N ASN A 13 5.24 20.37 -6.04
CA ASN A 13 3.84 20.14 -6.36
C ASN A 13 3.22 21.43 -6.88
N THR A 14 2.50 21.34 -8.00
CA THR A 14 1.84 22.47 -8.65
C THR A 14 0.41 22.70 -8.16
N HIS A 15 -0.13 21.87 -7.27
CA HIS A 15 -1.53 21.91 -6.82
C HIS A 15 -1.73 22.42 -5.38
N GLY A 16 -0.73 23.10 -4.80
CA GLY A 16 -0.85 23.72 -3.47
C GLY A 16 -0.80 22.76 -2.26
N ALA A 17 -0.67 21.45 -2.47
CA ALA A 17 -0.65 20.44 -1.40
C ALA A 17 0.76 20.21 -0.79
N GLY A 18 1.67 21.18 -0.89
CA GLY A 18 3.06 21.05 -0.40
C GLY A 18 3.92 20.11 -1.24
N THR A 19 5.19 19.94 -0.85
CA THR A 19 6.18 19.11 -1.58
C THR A 19 5.70 17.67 -1.72
N GLY A 20 5.60 17.18 -2.96
CA GLY A 20 5.29 15.78 -3.24
C GLY A 20 6.48 14.89 -2.89
N ILE A 21 6.23 13.77 -2.21
CA ILE A 21 7.29 12.84 -1.83
C ILE A 21 7.09 11.52 -2.59
N THR A 22 8.10 11.13 -3.36
CA THR A 22 8.18 9.77 -3.89
C THR A 22 9.18 8.99 -3.06
N TYR A 23 8.81 7.80 -2.59
CA TYR A 23 9.65 7.00 -1.70
C TYR A 23 9.67 5.53 -2.09
N HIS A 24 10.68 4.81 -1.63
CA HIS A 24 10.70 3.36 -1.73
C HIS A 24 9.84 2.75 -0.61
N PRO A 25 8.73 2.04 -0.92
CA PRO A 25 7.80 1.55 0.09
C PRO A 25 8.44 0.52 1.04
N GLU A 26 9.35 -0.34 0.55
CA GLU A 26 9.98 -1.34 1.43
C GLU A 26 10.87 -0.71 2.51
N TYR A 27 11.59 0.37 2.20
CA TYR A 27 12.39 1.07 3.20
C TYR A 27 11.51 1.88 4.16
N LEU A 28 10.34 2.33 3.71
CA LEU A 28 9.38 2.96 4.60
C LEU A 28 8.89 1.99 5.68
N LYS A 29 8.65 0.71 5.33
CA LYS A 29 8.31 -0.34 6.32
C LYS A 29 9.39 -0.50 7.39
N VAL A 30 10.66 -0.53 6.99
CA VAL A 30 11.80 -0.58 7.94
C VAL A 30 11.81 0.63 8.86
N VAL A 31 11.60 1.84 8.32
CA VAL A 31 11.51 3.06 9.12
C VAL A 31 10.37 2.99 10.14
N TRP A 32 9.19 2.49 9.74
CA TRP A 32 8.07 2.33 10.66
C TRP A 32 8.34 1.30 11.75
N GLU A 33 8.97 0.16 11.42
CA GLU A 33 9.34 -0.85 12.41
C GLU A 33 10.31 -0.27 13.44
N GLU A 34 11.32 0.48 12.99
CA GLU A 34 12.25 1.12 13.91
C GLU A 34 11.58 2.17 14.81
N LEU A 35 10.64 2.94 14.28
CA LEU A 35 9.89 3.91 15.08
C LEU A 35 9.07 3.21 16.17
N LEU A 36 8.47 2.06 15.85
CA LEU A 36 7.78 1.22 16.83
C LEU A 36 8.73 0.69 17.91
N GLN A 37 9.90 0.18 17.51
CA GLN A 37 10.92 -0.32 18.44
C GLN A 37 11.44 0.80 19.36
N GLN A 38 11.70 2.00 18.82
CA GLN A 38 12.12 3.18 19.60
C GLN A 38 11.06 3.64 20.59
N ALA A 39 9.78 3.48 20.25
CA ALA A 39 8.67 3.72 21.16
C ALA A 39 8.50 2.62 22.23
N GLY A 40 9.31 1.56 22.19
CA GLY A 40 9.23 0.43 23.12
C GLY A 40 8.13 -0.59 22.79
N ALA A 41 7.52 -0.50 21.60
CA ALA A 41 6.51 -1.46 21.16
C ALA A 41 7.17 -2.80 20.78
N LYS A 42 6.47 -3.91 21.07
CA LYS A 42 6.87 -5.25 20.64
C LYS A 42 6.12 -5.60 19.36
N VAL A 43 6.87 -5.96 18.31
CA VAL A 43 6.31 -6.33 17.01
C VAL A 43 6.31 -7.85 16.87
N LEU A 44 5.16 -8.42 16.50
CA LEU A 44 5.02 -9.84 16.16
C LEU A 44 4.66 -9.95 14.67
N LEU A 45 5.61 -10.41 13.86
CA LEU A 45 5.42 -10.64 12.43
C LEU A 45 4.97 -12.09 12.17
N GLY A 46 4.35 -12.33 11.01
CA GLY A 46 3.83 -13.66 10.65
C GLY A 46 2.71 -14.11 11.59
N ALA A 47 1.94 -13.16 12.09
CA ALA A 47 0.82 -13.35 13.01
C ALA A 47 -0.47 -12.87 12.33
N TRP A 48 -1.48 -13.72 12.36
CA TRP A 48 -2.80 -13.45 11.78
C TRP A 48 -3.87 -13.61 12.85
N VAL A 49 -4.73 -12.61 13.03
CA VAL A 49 -5.91 -12.75 13.90
C VAL A 49 -6.84 -13.77 13.26
N GLN A 50 -7.35 -14.70 14.06
CA GLN A 50 -8.25 -15.77 13.62
C GLN A 50 -9.55 -15.82 14.42
N ASP A 51 -9.56 -15.22 15.62
CA ASP A 51 -10.74 -15.06 16.46
C ASP A 51 -10.45 -14.04 17.57
N VAL A 52 -11.45 -13.74 18.40
CA VAL A 52 -11.32 -12.88 19.58
C VAL A 52 -12.00 -13.49 20.80
N VAL A 53 -11.52 -13.11 21.98
CA VAL A 53 -12.22 -13.38 23.23
C VAL A 53 -12.99 -12.12 23.61
N ALA A 54 -14.31 -12.15 23.48
CA ALA A 54 -15.18 -11.03 23.81
C ALA A 54 -16.12 -11.38 24.97
N ASN A 55 -16.37 -10.41 25.84
CA ASN A 55 -17.24 -10.55 26.99
C ASN A 55 -18.03 -9.24 27.21
N LYS A 56 -19.36 -9.34 27.29
CA LYS A 56 -20.26 -8.18 27.53
C LYS A 56 -19.96 -6.97 26.63
N GLY A 57 -19.73 -7.21 25.34
CA GLY A 57 -19.45 -6.15 24.36
C GLY A 57 -18.03 -5.55 24.44
N ARG A 58 -17.11 -6.18 25.19
CA ARG A 58 -15.69 -5.78 25.23
C ARG A 58 -14.81 -6.92 24.76
N VAL A 59 -13.89 -6.63 23.83
CA VAL A 59 -12.84 -7.58 23.47
C VAL A 59 -11.77 -7.58 24.57
N GLU A 60 -11.47 -8.76 25.11
CA GLU A 60 -10.50 -8.98 26.18
C GLU A 60 -9.18 -9.58 25.66
N GLY A 61 -9.21 -10.23 24.50
CA GLY A 61 -8.02 -10.80 23.87
C GLY A 61 -8.24 -11.24 22.43
N LEU A 62 -7.13 -11.59 21.77
CA LEU A 62 -7.07 -12.06 20.40
C LEU A 62 -6.62 -13.52 20.36
N ILE A 63 -7.19 -14.31 19.45
CA ILE A 63 -6.65 -15.60 19.05
C ILE A 63 -5.88 -15.40 17.75
N VAL A 64 -4.60 -15.70 17.77
CA VAL A 64 -3.65 -15.37 16.70
C VAL A 64 -2.99 -16.65 16.19
N ALA A 65 -3.08 -16.90 14.89
CA ALA A 65 -2.30 -17.90 14.20
C ALA A 65 -0.85 -17.44 14.07
N THR A 66 0.07 -18.29 14.53
CA THR A 66 1.50 -18.13 14.39
C THR A 66 2.08 -19.41 13.79
N LYS A 67 3.36 -19.40 13.40
CA LYS A 67 4.06 -20.62 12.97
C LYS A 67 4.04 -21.74 14.03
N MET A 68 3.86 -21.40 15.31
CA MET A 68 3.80 -22.36 16.42
C MET A 68 2.37 -22.81 16.77
N GLY A 69 1.40 -22.49 15.91
CA GLY A 69 -0.03 -22.72 16.11
C GLY A 69 -0.76 -21.51 16.69
N LEU A 70 -2.00 -21.73 17.13
CA LEU A 70 -2.84 -20.69 17.73
C LEU A 70 -2.30 -20.26 19.10
N ARG A 71 -2.33 -18.96 19.36
CA ARG A 71 -1.93 -18.35 20.63
C ARG A 71 -2.95 -17.30 21.04
N ARG A 72 -3.19 -17.19 22.34
CA ARG A 72 -4.05 -16.15 22.92
C ARG A 72 -3.20 -14.98 23.42
N PHE A 73 -3.62 -13.77 23.11
CA PHE A 73 -3.03 -12.53 23.61
C PHE A 73 -4.10 -11.68 24.28
N ASP A 74 -4.01 -11.50 25.59
CA ASP A 74 -4.93 -10.65 26.34
C ASP A 74 -4.46 -9.19 26.33
N ALA A 75 -5.40 -8.26 26.25
CA ALA A 75 -5.12 -6.83 26.24
C ALA A 75 -6.23 -6.02 26.93
N LYS A 76 -5.85 -4.88 27.52
CA LYS A 76 -6.82 -3.94 28.12
C LYS A 76 -7.56 -3.13 27.05
N VAL A 77 -6.86 -2.85 25.96
CA VAL A 77 -7.34 -2.07 24.81
C VAL A 77 -6.83 -2.75 23.55
N ILE A 78 -7.71 -2.90 22.57
CA ILE A 78 -7.40 -3.46 21.26
C ILE A 78 -7.77 -2.39 20.23
N VAL A 79 -6.82 -2.10 19.34
CA VAL A 79 -7.03 -1.20 18.20
C VAL A 79 -7.03 -2.05 16.94
N ASP A 80 -8.16 -2.12 16.25
CA ASP A 80 -8.25 -2.81 14.96
C ASP A 80 -7.69 -1.91 13.86
N ALA A 81 -6.53 -2.30 13.35
CA ALA A 81 -5.89 -1.67 12.20
C ALA A 81 -5.67 -2.67 11.05
N SER A 82 -6.54 -3.70 10.96
CA SER A 82 -6.52 -4.70 9.88
C SER A 82 -6.82 -4.09 8.51
N GLY A 83 -7.67 -3.05 8.47
CA GLY A 83 -8.22 -2.49 7.23
C GLY A 83 -9.51 -3.17 6.78
N ASP A 84 -9.72 -4.44 7.18
CA ASP A 84 -10.89 -5.27 6.82
C ASP A 84 -11.89 -5.44 7.97
N ALA A 85 -11.63 -4.80 9.11
CA ALA A 85 -12.43 -4.88 10.34
C ALA A 85 -12.49 -6.30 10.96
N ASP A 86 -11.40 -7.06 10.85
CA ASP A 86 -11.31 -8.45 11.34
C ASP A 86 -11.70 -8.59 12.80
N VAL A 87 -11.23 -7.71 13.69
CA VAL A 87 -11.51 -7.79 15.13
C VAL A 87 -12.99 -7.51 15.39
N CYS A 88 -13.56 -6.53 14.70
CA CYS A 88 -14.99 -6.22 14.78
C CYS A 88 -15.84 -7.39 14.31
N HIS A 89 -15.47 -7.98 13.16
CA HIS A 89 -16.14 -9.14 12.59
C HIS A 89 -16.17 -10.30 13.58
N PHE A 90 -15.01 -10.71 14.10
CA PHE A 90 -14.92 -11.82 15.07
C PHE A 90 -15.63 -11.50 16.39
N ALA A 91 -15.65 -10.23 16.83
CA ALA A 91 -16.36 -9.81 18.04
C ALA A 91 -17.88 -9.77 17.88
N GLY A 92 -18.40 -9.91 16.64
CA GLY A 92 -19.81 -9.70 16.32
C GLY A 92 -20.25 -8.24 16.47
N PHE A 93 -19.32 -7.29 16.35
CA PHE A 93 -19.63 -5.87 16.32
C PHE A 93 -20.09 -5.44 14.93
N ASP A 94 -20.82 -4.32 14.88
CA ASP A 94 -21.29 -3.76 13.61
C ASP A 94 -20.11 -3.22 12.79
N TYR A 95 -20.15 -3.51 11.48
CA TYR A 95 -19.25 -2.94 10.48
C TYR A 95 -19.96 -2.90 9.12
N GLU A 96 -19.42 -2.11 8.21
CA GLU A 96 -19.97 -1.97 6.86
C GLU A 96 -19.11 -2.73 5.85
N LEU A 97 -19.77 -3.55 5.03
CA LEU A 97 -19.10 -4.16 3.88
C LEU A 97 -18.96 -3.12 2.77
N ALA A 98 -17.72 -2.90 2.33
CA ALA A 98 -17.44 -2.09 1.16
C ALA A 98 -18.24 -2.60 -0.05
N GLY A 99 -18.93 -1.71 -0.77
CA GLY A 99 -19.79 -2.09 -1.90
C GLY A 99 -21.27 -2.30 -1.55
N ARG A 100 -21.65 -2.39 -0.26
CA ARG A 100 -23.05 -2.66 0.13
C ARG A 100 -23.93 -1.40 0.13
N ILE A 101 -23.42 -0.29 0.66
CA ILE A 101 -24.14 0.99 0.72
C ILE A 101 -23.74 1.85 -0.49
N GLU A 102 -22.44 1.95 -0.73
CA GLU A 102 -21.83 2.64 -1.86
C GLU A 102 -20.79 1.75 -2.55
N PRO A 103 -20.46 1.99 -3.82
CA PRO A 103 -19.44 1.24 -4.53
C PRO A 103 -18.12 1.19 -3.74
N ALA A 104 -17.53 0.01 -3.64
CA ALA A 104 -16.22 -0.14 -3.02
C ALA A 104 -15.20 0.73 -3.75
N GLN A 105 -14.28 1.36 -3.00
CA GLN A 105 -13.19 2.12 -3.60
C GLN A 105 -12.38 1.20 -4.52
N THR A 106 -12.24 1.60 -5.77
CA THR A 106 -11.45 0.83 -6.74
C THR A 106 -9.98 0.85 -6.34
N LEU A 107 -9.35 -0.32 -6.37
CA LEU A 107 -7.92 -0.43 -6.13
C LEU A 107 -7.15 0.13 -7.33
N THR A 108 -6.21 1.02 -7.06
CA THR A 108 -5.24 1.45 -8.08
C THR A 108 -4.20 0.35 -8.25
N THR A 109 -4.25 -0.38 -9.37
CA THR A 109 -3.19 -1.32 -9.71
C THR A 109 -1.96 -0.54 -10.18
N THR A 110 -0.90 -0.58 -9.38
CA THR A 110 0.41 -0.01 -9.72
C THR A 110 1.40 -1.14 -9.87
N PHE A 111 2.36 -0.99 -10.77
CA PHE A 111 3.52 -1.87 -10.85
C PHE A 111 4.77 -1.06 -11.14
N LYS A 112 5.93 -1.69 -10.90
CA LYS A 112 7.24 -1.10 -11.15
C LYS A 112 7.82 -1.70 -12.42
N MET A 113 8.27 -0.85 -13.33
CA MET A 113 9.07 -1.23 -14.48
C MET A 113 10.53 -0.93 -14.19
N VAL A 114 11.41 -1.88 -14.49
CA VAL A 114 12.86 -1.75 -14.32
C VAL A 114 13.54 -1.78 -15.68
N ASN A 115 14.81 -1.39 -15.73
CA ASN A 115 15.59 -1.29 -16.96
C ASN A 115 14.97 -0.32 -17.98
N VAL A 116 14.40 0.79 -17.48
CA VAL A 116 13.85 1.86 -18.28
C VAL A 116 14.98 2.79 -18.72
N ASP A 117 15.05 3.07 -20.02
CA ASP A 117 15.87 4.16 -20.55
C ASP A 117 15.24 5.50 -20.13
N MET A 118 15.83 6.12 -19.11
CA MET A 118 15.26 7.29 -18.45
C MET A 118 15.35 8.54 -19.34
N ASP A 119 16.41 8.68 -20.12
CA ASP A 119 16.60 9.83 -21.02
C ASP A 119 15.58 9.77 -22.16
N ARG A 120 15.42 8.59 -22.78
CA ARG A 120 14.41 8.37 -23.80
C ARG A 120 13.00 8.55 -23.25
N ARG A 121 12.70 8.01 -22.06
CA ARG A 121 11.37 8.18 -21.44
C ARG A 121 11.08 9.64 -21.15
N ARG A 122 12.03 10.39 -20.59
CA ARG A 122 11.85 11.81 -20.23
C ARG A 122 11.57 12.70 -21.43
N ALA A 123 12.07 12.33 -22.61
CA ALA A 123 11.80 13.04 -23.86
C ALA A 123 10.37 12.86 -24.39
N ILE A 124 9.61 11.88 -23.89
CA ILE A 124 8.23 11.58 -24.35
C ILE A 124 7.21 12.35 -23.50
N PRO A 125 6.52 13.37 -24.06
CA PRO A 125 5.46 14.09 -23.35
C PRO A 125 4.21 13.21 -23.14
N LYS A 126 3.35 13.60 -22.19
CA LYS A 126 2.17 12.80 -21.77
C LYS A 126 1.22 12.45 -22.93
N ASN A 127 0.93 13.41 -23.80
CA ASN A 127 0.07 13.20 -24.96
C ASN A 127 0.65 12.18 -25.96
N GLU A 128 1.96 12.22 -26.19
CA GLU A 128 2.65 11.24 -27.04
C GLU A 128 2.68 9.86 -26.37
N PHE A 129 2.92 9.81 -25.06
CA PHE A 129 2.84 8.56 -24.29
C PHE A 129 1.46 7.89 -24.41
N HIS A 130 0.38 8.65 -24.26
CA HIS A 130 -0.99 8.16 -24.43
C HIS A 130 -1.26 7.69 -25.86
N LYS A 131 -0.78 8.42 -26.86
CA LYS A 131 -0.88 8.01 -28.27
C LYS A 131 -0.19 6.66 -28.51
N LEU A 132 1.04 6.49 -28.01
CA LEU A 132 1.79 5.23 -28.13
C LEU A 132 1.08 4.07 -27.41
N MET A 133 0.47 4.31 -26.24
CA MET A 133 -0.33 3.31 -25.54
C MET A 133 -1.58 2.90 -26.34
N ALA A 134 -2.28 3.86 -26.93
CA ALA A 134 -3.46 3.59 -27.76
C ALA A 134 -3.08 2.79 -29.02
N GLU A 135 -2.02 3.19 -29.74
CA GLU A 135 -1.51 2.47 -30.91
C GLU A 135 -1.09 1.04 -30.56
N ALA A 136 -0.40 0.85 -29.42
CA ALA A 136 -0.03 -0.47 -28.93
C ALA A 136 -1.27 -1.35 -28.63
N SER A 137 -2.30 -0.77 -28.01
CA SER A 137 -3.57 -1.46 -27.74
C SER A 137 -4.32 -1.83 -29.02
N GLU A 138 -4.40 -0.92 -29.98
CA GLU A 138 -5.10 -1.10 -31.26
C GLU A 138 -4.39 -2.08 -32.19
N SER A 139 -3.06 -2.20 -32.07
CA SER A 139 -2.26 -3.13 -32.88
C SER A 139 -2.61 -4.60 -32.67
N GLY A 140 -3.34 -4.94 -31.60
CA GLY A 140 -3.64 -6.32 -31.21
C GLY A 140 -2.43 -7.14 -30.73
N LYS A 141 -1.21 -6.57 -30.76
CA LYS A 141 0.02 -7.23 -30.29
C LYS A 141 0.07 -7.35 -28.77
N TYR A 142 -0.63 -6.46 -28.06
CA TYR A 142 -0.63 -6.39 -26.62
C TYR A 142 -2.08 -6.39 -26.09
N ALA A 143 -2.35 -7.26 -25.12
CA ALA A 143 -3.62 -7.22 -24.38
C ALA A 143 -3.53 -6.13 -23.29
N LEU A 144 -3.64 -4.87 -23.71
CA LEU A 144 -3.60 -3.73 -22.78
C LEU A 144 -5.01 -3.41 -22.26
N PRO A 145 -5.30 -3.61 -20.96
CA PRO A 145 -6.62 -3.31 -20.40
C PRO A 145 -6.86 -1.79 -20.23
N ARG A 146 -5.82 -0.96 -20.26
CA ARG A 146 -5.92 0.51 -20.24
C ARG A 146 -5.21 1.13 -21.44
N LYS A 147 -5.80 2.21 -21.95
CA LYS A 147 -5.33 2.99 -23.10
C LYS A 147 -4.66 4.30 -22.69
N GLU A 148 -4.74 4.65 -21.42
CA GLU A 148 -4.15 5.84 -20.81
C GLU A 148 -3.62 5.50 -19.41
N GLY A 149 -2.82 6.41 -18.86
CA GLY A 149 -2.24 6.28 -17.53
C GLY A 149 -1.07 7.23 -17.31
N SER A 150 -0.27 6.95 -16.29
CA SER A 150 0.97 7.67 -16.04
C SER A 150 2.02 6.76 -15.43
N ASP A 151 3.28 7.14 -15.62
CA ASP A 151 4.41 6.57 -14.90
C ASP A 151 5.21 7.69 -14.25
N HIS A 152 5.81 7.38 -13.11
CA HIS A 152 6.56 8.32 -12.31
C HIS A 152 7.92 7.72 -12.00
N ILE A 153 8.96 8.56 -12.06
CA ILE A 153 10.31 8.18 -11.60
C ILE A 153 10.25 7.65 -10.16
N THR A 154 11.17 6.78 -9.79
CA THR A 154 11.30 6.30 -8.41
C THR A 154 12.68 6.66 -7.84
N PRO A 155 12.91 6.51 -6.53
CA PRO A 155 14.25 6.65 -5.96
C PRO A 155 15.25 5.56 -6.41
N VAL A 156 14.80 4.57 -7.19
CA VAL A 156 15.67 3.51 -7.75
C VAL A 156 15.99 3.88 -9.19
N ASP A 157 17.28 3.80 -9.53
CA ASP A 157 17.75 4.12 -10.88
C ASP A 157 17.14 3.19 -11.93
N HIS A 158 16.90 3.71 -13.12
CA HIS A 158 16.25 3.00 -14.24
C HIS A 158 14.90 2.34 -13.90
N MET A 159 14.18 2.86 -12.89
CA MET A 159 12.88 2.35 -12.47
C MET A 159 11.79 3.43 -12.49
N THR A 160 10.65 3.09 -13.08
CA THR A 160 9.41 3.87 -13.00
C THR A 160 8.30 3.07 -12.32
N ALA A 161 7.36 3.76 -11.68
CA ALA A 161 6.16 3.18 -11.10
C ALA A 161 4.93 3.70 -11.84
N THR A 162 4.04 2.82 -12.23
CA THR A 162 2.81 3.19 -12.94
C THR A 162 1.72 3.60 -11.97
N ILE A 163 0.93 4.60 -12.36
CA ILE A 163 -0.42 4.82 -11.85
C ILE A 163 -1.30 4.59 -13.06
N LEU A 164 -1.87 3.39 -13.11
CA LEU A 164 -2.76 3.01 -14.18
C LEU A 164 -4.17 3.38 -13.85
#